data_AF-A0A7W0U6D7-F1
#
_entry.id   AF-A0A7W0U6D7-F1
#
_cell.length_a   1.000
_cell.length_b   1.000
_cell.length_c   1.000
_cell.angle_alpha   90.00
_cell.angle_beta   90.00
_cell.angle_gamma   90.00
#
_symmetry.space_group_name_H-M   'P 1'
#
loop_
_entity.id
_entity.type
_entity.pdbx_description
1 polymer ?
#
loop_
_entity_poly.entity_id
_entity_poly.type
_entity_poly.pdbx_seq_one_letter_code
_entity_poly.pdbx_strand_id
1 'polypeptide(L)' 'MLTQRQREVLDFIRSYARDHGYPPAVRDIGRALGLASPSTVHGHLAKLERAGLLRRDPTKPRALEL' A
#
# COMPACT_ATOMS: atom_id res chain seq x y z
N MET A 1 -8.78 -12.84 6.61
CA MET A 1 -8.17 -13.39 5.38
C MET A 1 -7.78 -12.25 4.45
N LEU A 2 -6.58 -12.31 3.86
CA LEU A 2 -6.18 -11.38 2.81
C LEU A 2 -6.63 -11.89 1.44
N THR A 3 -7.19 -11.00 0.62
CA THR A 3 -7.43 -11.29 -0.79
C THR A 3 -6.11 -11.22 -1.57
N GLN A 4 -6.06 -11.89 -2.72
CA GLN A 4 -4.89 -11.88 -3.61
C GLN A 4 -4.43 -10.45 -3.92
N ARG A 5 -5.36 -9.53 -4.19
CA ARG A 5 -5.05 -8.11 -4.44
C ARG A 5 -4.45 -7.40 -3.24
N GLN A 6 -4.87 -7.70 -2.02
CA GLN A 6 -4.27 -7.10 -0.83
C GLN A 6 -2.84 -7.60 -0.61
N ARG A 7 -2.58 -8.87 -0.94
CA ARG A 7 -1.22 -9.42 -0.90
C ARG A 7 -0.32 -8.75 -1.93
N GLU A 8 -0.79 -8.60 -3.17
CA GLU A 8 -0.04 -7.88 -4.22
C GLU A 8 0.27 -6.42 -3.81
N VAL A 9 -0.69 -5.72 -3.21
CA VAL A 9 -0.46 -4.37 -2.64
C VAL A 9 0.64 -4.39 -1.60
N LEU A 10 0.59 -5.33 -0.65
CA LEU A 10 1.57 -5.42 0.42
C LEU A 10 2.97 -5.78 -0.11
N ASP A 11 3.06 -6.73 -1.03
CA ASP A 11 4.33 -7.15 -1.63
C ASP A 11 4.95 -6.03 -2.46
N PHE A 12 4.15 -5.30 -3.25
CA PHE A 12 4.62 -4.14 -3.99
C PHE A 12 5.15 -3.04 -3.07
N ILE A 13 4.46 -2.76 -1.96
CA ILE A 13 4.93 -1.77 -0.98
C ILE A 13 6.28 -2.18 -0.39
N ARG A 14 6.42 -3.47 -0.03
CA ARG A 14 7.65 -4.01 0.55
C ARG A 14 8.81 -4.02 -0.44
N SER A 15 8.59 -4.42 -1.69
CA SER A 15 9.64 -4.39 -2.71
C SER A 15 10.04 -2.95 -3.02
N TYR A 16 9.07 -2.07 -3.22
CA TYR A 16 9.35 -0.66 -3.54
C TYR A 16 10.13 0.03 -2.42
N ALA A 17 9.73 -0.17 -1.15
CA ALA A 17 10.44 0.39 0.00
C ALA A 17 11.88 -0.14 0.12
N ARG A 18 12.09 -1.42 -0.19
CA ARG A 18 13.42 -2.05 -0.20
C ARG A 18 14.31 -1.46 -1.31
N ASP A 19 13.75 -1.25 -2.50
CA ASP A 19 14.51 -0.81 -3.67
C ASP A 19 14.79 0.70 -3.66
N HIS A 20 13.86 1.51 -3.15
CA HIS A 20 13.97 2.97 -3.18
C HIS A 20 14.36 3.60 -1.83
N GLY A 21 14.30 2.83 -0.73
CA GLY A 21 14.51 3.34 0.62
C GLY A 21 13.34 4.14 1.19
N TYR A 22 12.23 4.24 0.47
CA TYR A 22 10.99 4.88 0.91
C TYR A 22 9.78 4.16 0.32
N PRO A 23 8.62 4.14 1.01
CA PRO A 23 7.43 3.46 0.54
C PRO A 23 6.76 4.19 -0.65
N PRO A 24 6.03 3.46 -1.51
CA PRO A 24 5.38 4.04 -2.69
C PRO A 24 4.19 4.91 -2.30
N ALA A 25 3.84 5.88 -3.16
CA ALA A 25 2.62 6.64 -2.98
C ALA A 25 1.39 5.83 -3.44
N VAL A 26 0.20 6.22 -2.98
CA VAL A 26 -1.09 5.60 -3.38
C VAL A 26 -1.26 5.54 -4.90
N ARG A 27 -0.81 6.59 -5.62
CA ARG A 27 -0.87 6.65 -7.08
C ARG A 27 0.07 5.64 -7.74
N ASP A 28 1.24 5.40 -7.17
CA ASP A 28 2.22 4.44 -7.70
C ASP A 28 1.70 3.01 -7.53
N ILE A 29 1.13 2.70 -6.36
CA ILE A 29 0.47 1.41 -6.10
C ILE A 29 -0.65 1.17 -7.09
N GLY A 30 -1.51 2.18 -7.31
CA GLY A 30 -2.62 2.07 -8.26
C GLY A 30 -2.15 1.82 -9.69
N ARG A 31 -1.10 2.53 -10.13
CA ARG A 31 -0.50 2.38 -11.45
C ARG A 31 0.17 1.02 -11.62
N ALA A 32 0.95 0.57 -10.63
CA ALA A 32 1.69 -0.69 -10.70
C ALA A 32 0.77 -1.92 -10.70
N LEU A 33 -0.36 -1.85 -10.00
CA LEU A 33 -1.29 -2.98 -9.87
C LEU A 33 -2.53 -2.87 -10.76
N GLY A 34 -2.60 -1.83 -11.62
CA GLY A 34 -3.74 -1.60 -12.50
C GLY A 34 -5.05 -1.35 -11.76
N LEU A 35 -5.00 -0.76 -10.57
CA LEU A 35 -6.20 -0.48 -9.77
C LEU A 35 -6.93 0.74 -10.35
N ALA A 36 -8.23 0.58 -10.59
CA ALA A 36 -9.05 1.53 -11.33
C ALA A 36 -9.11 2.94 -10.70
N SER A 37 -8.91 3.07 -9.39
CA SER A 37 -9.01 4.37 -8.71
C SER A 37 -8.20 4.44 -7.42
N PRO A 38 -7.72 5.64 -7.02
CA PRO A 38 -7.06 5.85 -5.72
C PRO A 38 -7.91 5.38 -4.55
N SER A 39 -9.24 5.54 -4.63
CA SER A 39 -10.19 5.09 -3.60
C SER A 39 -10.13 3.57 -3.38
N THR A 40 -9.95 2.78 -4.44
CA THR A 40 -9.78 1.32 -4.34
C THR A 40 -8.49 0.99 -3.61
N VAL A 41 -7.40 1.69 -3.94
CA VAL A 41 -6.11 1.55 -3.26
C VAL A 41 -6.28 1.85 -1.77
N HIS A 42 -6.87 3.00 -1.41
CA HIS A 42 -7.17 3.36 -0.03
C HIS A 42 -7.99 2.29 0.71
N GLY A 43 -8.95 1.65 0.04
CA GLY A 43 -9.73 0.55 0.63
C GLY A 43 -8.89 -0.70 0.95
N HIS A 44 -8.00 -1.11 0.05
CA HIS A 44 -7.06 -2.22 0.30
C HIS A 44 -6.11 -1.89 1.44
N LEU A 45 -5.57 -0.68 1.37
CA LEU A 45 -4.70 -0.07 2.33
C LEU A 45 -5.32 -0.05 3.74
N ALA A 46 -6.54 0.45 3.92
CA ALA A 46 -7.22 0.47 5.22
C ALA A 46 -7.47 -0.93 5.81
N LYS A 47 -7.70 -1.92 4.95
CA LYS A 47 -7.85 -3.32 5.39
C LYS A 47 -6.52 -3.94 5.83
N LEU A 48 -5.42 -3.65 5.12
CA LEU A 48 -4.07 -4.08 5.51
C LEU A 48 -3.66 -3.48 6.86
N GLU A 49 -4.01 -2.22 7.08
CA GLU A 49 -3.75 -1.52 8.33
C GLU A 49 -4.56 -2.08 9.49
N ARG A 50 -5.86 -2.32 9.30
CA ARG A 50 -6.69 -3.04 10.27
C ARG A 50 -6.22 -4.47 10.55
N ALA A 51 -5.51 -5.08 9.61
CA ALA A 51 -4.90 -6.39 9.79
C ALA A 51 -3.53 -6.34 10.52
N GLY A 52 -3.04 -5.14 10.89
CA GLY A 52 -1.75 -4.96 11.55
C GLY A 52 -0.54 -5.20 10.65
N LEU A 53 -0.75 -5.30 9.33
CA LEU A 53 0.31 -5.59 8.36
C LEU A 53 0.99 -4.33 7.82
N LEU A 54 0.41 -3.17 8.11
CA LEU A 54 0.85 -1.89 7.60
C LEU A 54 0.43 -0.79 8.55
N ARG A 55 1.27 0.23 8.72
CA ARG A 55 0.95 1.40 9.54
C ARG A 55 1.01 2.66 8.69
N ARG A 56 -0.06 3.48 8.72
CA ARG A 56 -0.04 4.78 8.07
C ARG A 56 -0.01 5.89 9.09
N ASP A 57 0.83 6.86 8.79
CA ASP A 57 0.72 8.15 9.45
C ASP A 57 -0.13 9.07 8.55
N PRO A 58 -1.34 9.46 8.97
CA PRO A 58 -2.22 10.31 8.17
C PRO A 58 -1.62 11.69 7.89
N THR A 59 -0.60 12.12 8.65
CA THR A 59 0.12 13.37 8.42
C THR A 59 1.16 13.27 7.31
N LYS A 60 1.55 12.06 6.94
CA LYS A 60 2.57 11.79 5.92
C LYS A 60 1.92 10.99 4.79
N PRO A 61 1.59 11.62 3.65
CA PRO A 61 1.04 10.91 2.48
C PRO A 61 1.98 9.82 1.92
N ARG A 62 3.25 9.81 2.36
CA ARG A 62 4.27 8.80 2.09
C ARG A 62 4.63 7.93 3.31
N ALA A 63 3.88 7.92 4.40
CA ALA A 63 4.18 7.04 5.52
C ALA A 63 3.45 5.71 5.35
N LEU A 64 4.10 4.77 4.67
CA LEU A 64 3.95 3.36 4.99
C LEU A 64 5.24 3.01 5.72
N GLU A 65 5.30 3.28 7.02
CA GLU A 65 6.39 2.76 7.84
C GLU A 65 6.16 1.25 7.98
N LEU A 66 7.21 0.48 7.65
CA LEU A 66 7.27 -0.97 7.79
C LEU A 66 7.74 -1.33 9.21
#